data_AF-A0A4E9FS36-F1
#
_entry.id   AF-A0A4E9FS36-F1
#
_cell.length_a   1.000
_cell.length_b   1.000
_cell.length_c   1.000
_cell.angle_alpha   90.00
_cell.angle_beta   90.00
_cell.angle_gamma   90.00
#
_symmetry.space_group_name_H-M   'P 1'
#
loop_
_entity.id
_entity.type
_entity.pdbx_description
1 polymer ?
#
loop_
_entity_poly.entity_id
_entity_poly.type
_entity_poly.pdbx_seq_one_letter_code
_entity_poly.pdbx_strand_id
1 'polypeptide(L)'
;MDKYEGAEFRLPPIEGIWEPAFRIPFISYFVLFQIVGYFIRTYAWKSYSGFKQYRLRNLTLCVIHSSISGLWSFVFSITHQQVMLEETIHWYSPWAVQLPILSMAYFICDTMDMLRHEISKWTIELLFHHAASIFAFASAVLPHKFIPYTYWALLMEINSIFLHLRSLMQITGYSVLRQSLFRIIQLTNIVTFVIFRFAVQIWQINWAWINHRRFHIFYTGIAFIGGAFFLIINMILFIRVLASDGYLGEFGRQHVAIGRDSQKSVRITEAMKNS
;
A
#
# COMPACT_ATOMS: atom_id res chain seq x y z
N MET A 1 11.89 -6.10 34.33
CA MET A 1 10.78 -5.61 33.49
C MET A 1 11.26 -5.67 32.06
N ASP A 2 10.47 -6.29 31.19
CA ASP A 2 10.73 -6.24 29.74
C ASP A 2 10.68 -4.77 29.30
N LYS A 3 11.63 -4.32 28.46
CA LYS A 3 11.66 -2.94 27.95
C LYS A 3 10.33 -2.55 27.31
N TYR A 4 9.59 -3.52 26.77
CA TYR A 4 8.32 -3.33 26.05
C TYR A 4 7.07 -3.43 26.94
N GLU A 5 7.24 -3.70 28.23
CA GLU A 5 6.14 -3.73 29.19
C GLU A 5 5.48 -2.34 29.31
N GLY A 6 4.14 -2.29 29.25
CA GLY A 6 3.38 -1.03 29.29
C GLY A 6 3.61 -0.10 28.09
N ALA A 7 4.30 -0.53 27.03
CA ALA A 7 4.62 0.33 25.89
C ALA A 7 3.36 0.85 25.17
N GLU A 8 2.24 0.14 25.24
CA GLU A 8 0.94 0.58 24.75
C GLU A 8 0.40 1.85 25.45
N PHE A 9 0.90 2.19 26.64
CA PHE A 9 0.48 3.38 27.41
C PHE A 9 1.43 4.58 27.28
N ARG A 10 2.42 4.52 26.39
CA ARG A 10 3.37 5.63 26.15
C ARG A 10 3.66 5.79 24.66
N LEU A 11 4.46 6.79 24.31
CA LEU A 11 4.89 6.99 22.92
C LEU A 11 5.85 5.87 22.48
N PRO A 12 5.84 5.49 21.18
CA PRO A 12 6.82 4.56 20.63
C PRO A 12 8.27 5.00 20.94
N PRO A 13 9.15 4.09 21.37
CA PRO A 13 10.56 4.42 21.61
C PRO A 13 11.27 4.65 20.27
N ILE A 14 11.42 5.91 19.86
CA ILE A 14 12.03 6.28 18.56
C ILE A 14 13.47 5.76 18.44
N GLU A 15 14.19 5.67 19.56
CA GLU A 15 15.54 5.08 19.62
C GLU A 15 15.58 3.62 19.14
N GLY A 16 14.44 2.92 19.16
CA GLY A 16 14.28 1.56 18.64
C GLY A 16 14.64 1.42 17.16
N ILE A 17 14.66 2.52 16.39
CA ILE A 17 15.12 2.52 14.98
C ILE A 17 16.59 2.09 14.88
N TRP A 18 17.38 2.33 15.92
CA TRP A 18 18.80 1.96 15.95
C TRP A 18 19.04 0.54 16.47
N GLU A 19 18.02 -0.12 17.02
CA GLU A 19 18.15 -1.48 17.54
C GLU A 19 18.40 -2.47 16.39
N PRO A 20 19.31 -3.45 16.58
CA PRO A 20 19.60 -4.45 15.56
C PRO A 20 18.35 -5.20 15.07
N ALA A 21 17.39 -5.45 15.97
CA ALA A 21 16.14 -6.15 15.67
C ALA A 21 15.27 -5.44 14.62
N PHE A 22 15.34 -4.10 14.54
CA PHE A 22 14.67 -3.32 13.50
C PHE A 22 15.62 -2.99 12.35
N ARG A 23 16.79 -2.42 12.66
CA ARG A 23 17.72 -1.84 11.69
C ARG A 23 18.26 -2.86 10.70
N ILE A 24 18.66 -4.04 11.17
CA ILE A 24 19.25 -5.07 10.29
C ILE A 24 18.20 -5.54 9.28
N PRO A 25 17.01 -6.03 9.68
CA PRO A 25 16.00 -6.43 8.70
C PRO A 25 15.57 -5.30 7.77
N PHE A 26 15.38 -4.09 8.30
CA PHE A 26 14.99 -2.93 7.49
C PHE A 26 16.00 -2.66 6.36
N ILE A 27 17.30 -2.60 6.67
CA ILE A 27 18.35 -2.38 5.66
C ILE A 27 18.41 -3.56 4.70
N SER A 28 18.31 -4.80 5.19
CA SER A 28 18.29 -6.00 4.34
C SER A 28 17.15 -5.99 3.33
N TYR A 29 15.92 -5.67 3.76
CA TYR A 29 14.78 -5.57 2.86
C TYR A 29 14.88 -4.37 1.91
N PHE A 30 15.41 -3.23 2.37
CA PHE A 30 15.66 -2.08 1.51
C PHE A 30 16.62 -2.44 0.37
N VAL A 31 17.75 -3.09 0.69
CA VAL A 31 18.71 -3.57 -0.31
C VAL A 31 18.07 -4.61 -1.23
N LEU A 32 17.28 -5.55 -0.69
CA LEU A 32 16.54 -6.53 -1.48
C LEU A 32 15.64 -5.87 -2.53
N PHE A 33 14.83 -4.88 -2.14
CA PHE A 33 13.96 -4.18 -3.09
C PHE A 33 14.74 -3.35 -4.11
N GLN A 34 15.90 -2.79 -3.75
CA GLN A 34 16.77 -2.12 -4.73
C GLN A 34 17.32 -3.11 -5.76
N ILE A 35 17.73 -4.31 -5.32
CA ILE A 35 18.21 -5.38 -6.20
C ILE A 35 17.08 -5.84 -7.12
N VAL A 36 15.89 -6.15 -6.59
CA VAL A 36 14.72 -6.55 -7.39
C VAL A 36 14.36 -5.45 -8.39
N GLY A 37 14.33 -4.19 -7.95
CA GLY A 37 14.10 -3.04 -8.82
C GLY A 37 15.15 -2.91 -9.93
N TYR A 38 16.42 -3.21 -9.63
CA TYR A 38 17.48 -3.26 -10.64
C TYR A 38 17.23 -4.36 -11.67
N PHE A 39 16.90 -5.59 -11.24
CA PHE A 39 16.54 -6.69 -12.14
C PHE A 39 15.35 -6.32 -13.05
N ILE A 40 14.29 -5.73 -12.49
CA ILE A 40 13.13 -5.27 -13.27
C ILE A 40 13.54 -4.21 -14.30
N ARG A 41 14.39 -3.24 -13.94
CA ARG A 41 14.89 -2.23 -14.87
C ARG A 41 15.76 -2.82 -15.99
N THR A 42 16.55 -3.84 -15.67
CA THR A 42 17.46 -4.48 -16.63
C THR A 42 16.72 -5.39 -17.61
N TYR A 43 15.76 -6.20 -17.12
CA TYR A 43 15.18 -7.30 -17.91
C TYR A 43 13.72 -7.07 -18.32
N ALA A 44 12.92 -6.32 -17.56
CA ALA A 44 11.49 -6.18 -17.84
C ALA A 44 11.16 -4.95 -18.70
N TRP A 45 10.10 -5.08 -19.50
CA TRP A 45 9.46 -3.99 -20.26
C TRP A 45 10.39 -3.26 -21.25
N LYS A 46 11.36 -3.97 -21.84
CA LYS A 46 12.34 -3.40 -22.79
C LYS A 46 11.75 -2.91 -24.10
N SER A 47 10.59 -3.44 -24.51
CA SER A 47 9.84 -3.01 -25.69
C SER A 47 9.08 -1.69 -25.51
N TYR A 48 8.96 -1.20 -24.28
CA TYR A 48 8.33 0.08 -23.95
C TYR A 48 9.42 1.13 -23.71
N SER A 49 9.09 2.41 -23.87
CA SER A 49 10.02 3.51 -23.59
C SER A 49 9.36 4.64 -22.81
N GLY A 50 10.19 5.56 -22.30
CA GLY A 50 9.74 6.76 -21.59
C GLY A 50 8.90 6.45 -20.34
N PHE A 51 7.87 7.28 -20.13
CA PHE A 51 7.06 7.23 -18.92
C PHE A 51 6.26 5.93 -18.77
N LYS A 52 5.76 5.35 -19.88
CA LYS A 52 5.06 4.06 -19.84
C LYS A 52 5.98 2.94 -19.34
N GLN A 53 7.23 2.89 -19.82
CA GLN A 53 8.20 1.89 -19.36
C GLN A 53 8.47 2.02 -17.86
N TYR A 54 8.68 3.25 -17.38
CA TYR A 54 8.84 3.51 -15.95
C TYR A 54 7.62 2.99 -15.16
N ARG A 55 6.40 3.37 -15.55
CA ARG A 55 5.18 2.94 -14.85
C ARG A 55 5.03 1.42 -14.80
N LEU A 56 5.31 0.73 -15.91
CA LEU A 56 5.25 -0.73 -15.96
C LEU A 56 6.25 -1.37 -14.99
N ARG A 57 7.48 -0.85 -14.92
CA ARG A 57 8.52 -1.32 -13.99
C ARG A 57 8.15 -1.05 -12.53
N ASN A 58 7.71 0.16 -12.21
CA ASN A 58 7.27 0.54 -10.88
C ASN A 58 6.08 -0.33 -10.43
N LEU A 59 5.03 -0.45 -11.25
CA LEU A 59 3.89 -1.32 -10.97
C LEU A 59 4.28 -2.79 -10.79
N THR A 60 5.27 -3.30 -11.52
CA THR A 60 5.75 -4.68 -11.34
C THR A 60 6.34 -4.88 -9.95
N LEU A 61 7.11 -3.91 -9.46
CA LEU A 61 7.64 -3.94 -8.10
C LEU A 61 6.51 -3.89 -7.06
N CYS A 62 5.50 -3.03 -7.27
CA CYS A 62 4.29 -2.98 -6.45
C CYS A 62 3.55 -4.32 -6.41
N VAL A 63 3.40 -5.00 -7.56
CA VAL A 63 2.75 -6.33 -7.64
C VAL A 63 3.53 -7.36 -6.81
N ILE A 64 4.86 -7.35 -6.88
CA ILE A 64 5.70 -8.27 -6.11
C ILE A 64 5.53 -8.02 -4.61
N HIS A 65 5.64 -6.77 -4.16
CA HIS A 65 5.44 -6.42 -2.74
C HIS A 65 4.02 -6.78 -2.27
N SER A 66 2.99 -6.35 -2.99
CA SER A 66 1.59 -6.60 -2.59
C SER A 66 1.23 -8.08 -2.59
N SER A 67 1.83 -8.86 -3.50
CA SER A 67 1.68 -10.33 -3.49
C SER A 67 2.32 -10.95 -2.25
N ILE A 68 3.53 -10.53 -1.87
CA ILE A 68 4.20 -11.06 -0.68
C ILE A 68 3.43 -10.64 0.59
N SER A 69 3.20 -9.34 0.75
CA SER A 69 2.60 -8.77 1.97
C SER A 69 1.12 -9.14 2.13
N GLY A 70 0.33 -9.03 1.07
CA GLY A 70 -1.09 -9.33 1.07
C GLY A 70 -1.37 -10.81 1.28
N LEU A 71 -0.72 -11.71 0.52
CA LEU A 71 -0.95 -13.15 0.66
C LEU A 71 -0.41 -13.69 1.99
N TRP A 72 0.74 -13.20 2.47
CA TRP A 72 1.22 -13.58 3.80
C TRP A 72 0.23 -13.14 4.86
N SER A 73 -0.20 -11.87 4.86
CA SER A 73 -1.16 -11.37 5.85
C SER A 73 -2.48 -12.14 5.81
N PHE A 74 -2.95 -12.52 4.61
CA PHE A 74 -4.13 -13.36 4.44
C PHE A 74 -3.97 -14.74 5.08
N VAL A 75 -2.90 -15.46 4.73
CA VAL A 75 -2.62 -16.79 5.29
C VAL A 75 -2.46 -16.71 6.81
N PHE A 76 -1.79 -15.67 7.32
CA PHE A 76 -1.67 -15.44 8.76
C PHE A 76 -3.05 -15.22 9.42
N SER A 77 -3.93 -14.45 8.78
CA SER A 77 -5.30 -14.21 9.27
C SER A 77 -6.14 -15.47 9.38
N ILE A 78 -5.93 -16.44 8.49
CA ILE A 78 -6.65 -17.73 8.52
C ILE A 78 -6.02 -18.71 9.50
N THR A 79 -4.68 -18.72 9.62
CA THR A 79 -3.96 -19.70 10.44
C THR A 79 -3.81 -19.29 11.91
N HIS A 80 -3.86 -17.99 12.21
CA HIS A 80 -3.64 -17.42 13.54
C HIS A 80 -4.84 -16.55 13.96
N GLN A 81 -6.06 -17.09 13.84
CA GLN A 81 -7.30 -16.34 14.11
C GLN A 81 -7.36 -15.78 15.53
N GLN A 82 -6.97 -16.55 16.55
CA GLN A 82 -6.97 -16.10 17.94
C GLN A 82 -6.07 -14.87 18.14
N VAL A 83 -4.86 -14.91 17.60
CA VAL A 83 -3.92 -13.78 17.61
C VAL A 83 -4.52 -12.56 16.91
N MET A 84 -5.15 -12.80 15.75
CA MET A 84 -5.72 -11.75 14.91
C MET A 84 -7.02 -11.17 15.44
N LEU A 85 -7.72 -11.81 16.37
CA LEU A 85 -9.02 -11.35 16.87
C LEU A 85 -8.98 -10.92 18.35
N GLU A 86 -8.12 -11.54 19.15
CA GLU A 86 -8.15 -11.40 20.62
C GLU A 86 -6.86 -10.80 21.19
N GLU A 87 -5.71 -11.07 20.58
CA GLU A 87 -4.39 -10.70 21.14
C GLU A 87 -3.74 -9.49 20.44
N THR A 88 -4.55 -8.66 19.79
CA THR A 88 -4.08 -7.57 18.92
C THR A 88 -3.11 -6.60 19.59
N ILE A 89 -3.23 -6.32 20.90
CA ILE A 89 -2.41 -5.30 21.57
C ILE A 89 -1.00 -5.83 21.86
N HIS A 90 -0.90 -7.00 22.50
CA HIS A 90 0.32 -7.45 23.15
C HIS A 90 1.04 -8.59 22.42
N TRP A 91 0.37 -9.30 21.50
CA TRP A 91 1.01 -10.39 20.80
C TRP A 91 2.15 -9.88 19.90
N TYR A 92 3.31 -10.50 20.06
CA TYR A 92 4.52 -10.16 19.32
C TYR A 92 5.27 -11.44 18.95
N SER A 93 5.82 -11.47 17.74
CA SER A 93 6.77 -12.49 17.34
C SER A 93 7.87 -11.92 16.43
N PRO A 94 9.16 -12.26 16.65
CA PRO A 94 10.28 -11.76 15.85
C PRO A 94 10.18 -12.07 14.35
N TRP A 95 9.50 -13.14 13.97
CA TRP A 95 9.28 -13.46 12.55
C TRP A 95 8.08 -12.73 11.96
N ALA A 96 7.03 -12.45 12.76
CA ALA A 96 5.84 -11.76 12.29
C ALA A 96 6.10 -10.26 12.05
N VAL A 97 6.94 -9.64 12.89
CA VAL A 97 7.33 -8.24 12.71
C VAL A 97 8.08 -7.98 11.38
N GLN A 98 8.63 -9.02 10.75
CA GLN A 98 9.34 -8.89 9.47
C GLN A 98 8.43 -8.37 8.35
N LEU A 99 7.14 -8.69 8.35
CA LEU A 99 6.21 -8.30 7.29
C LEU A 99 5.94 -6.78 7.24
N PRO A 100 5.61 -6.10 8.35
CA PRO A 100 5.53 -4.63 8.36
C PRO A 100 6.89 -3.97 8.12
N ILE A 101 8.02 -4.54 8.59
CA ILE A 101 9.36 -3.99 8.29
C ILE A 101 9.67 -4.06 6.79
N LEU A 102 9.41 -5.20 6.15
CA LEU A 102 9.54 -5.40 4.71
C LEU A 102 8.71 -4.35 3.96
N SER A 103 7.48 -4.11 4.40
CA SER A 103 6.59 -3.14 3.76
C SER A 103 7.06 -1.68 3.95
N MET A 104 7.58 -1.32 5.13
CA MET A 104 8.19 0.00 5.35
C MET A 104 9.41 0.23 4.43
N ALA A 105 10.28 -0.78 4.31
CA ALA A 105 11.43 -0.70 3.42
C ALA A 105 11.00 -0.54 1.95
N TYR A 106 10.00 -1.31 1.52
CA TYR A 106 9.40 -1.18 0.18
C TYR A 106 8.84 0.24 -0.05
N PHE A 107 8.02 0.78 0.85
CA PHE A 107 7.39 2.10 0.66
C PHE A 107 8.42 3.22 0.52
N ILE A 108 9.56 3.11 1.19
CA ILE A 108 10.67 4.06 1.03
C ILE A 108 11.34 3.88 -0.34
N CYS A 109 11.63 2.65 -0.77
CA CYS A 109 12.14 2.38 -2.11
C CYS A 109 11.21 2.92 -3.20
N ASP A 110 9.91 2.66 -3.10
CA ASP A 110 8.90 3.09 -4.06
C ASP A 110 8.77 4.61 -4.09
N THR A 111 8.76 5.25 -2.91
CA THR A 111 8.78 6.71 -2.79
C THR A 111 10.00 7.33 -3.48
N MET A 112 11.20 6.79 -3.26
CA MET A 112 12.41 7.27 -3.91
C MET A 112 12.37 7.10 -5.43
N ASP A 113 11.84 5.97 -5.92
CA ASP A 113 11.68 5.72 -7.36
C ASP A 113 10.68 6.70 -7.99
N MET A 114 9.55 6.93 -7.32
CA MET A 114 8.51 7.83 -7.80
C MET A 114 8.96 9.29 -7.89
N LEU A 115 9.62 9.80 -6.84
CA LEU A 115 10.13 11.18 -6.79
C LEU A 115 11.17 11.48 -7.88
N ARG A 116 11.90 10.46 -8.38
CA ARG A 116 12.87 10.62 -9.47
C ARG A 116 12.23 10.75 -10.86
N HIS A 117 10.99 10.29 -11.04
CA HIS A 117 10.38 10.17 -12.37
C HIS A 117 9.17 11.11 -12.59
N GLU A 118 8.44 11.47 -11.53
CA GLU A 118 7.21 12.25 -11.66
C GLU A 118 6.81 12.95 -10.35
N ILE A 119 6.39 14.21 -10.43
CA ILE A 119 5.64 14.91 -9.38
C ILE A 119 4.28 15.34 -9.95
N SER A 120 3.26 14.53 -9.71
CA SER A 120 1.87 14.79 -10.09
C SER A 120 0.93 14.70 -8.88
N LYS A 121 -0.35 15.07 -9.06
CA LYS A 121 -1.37 14.89 -8.01
C LYS A 121 -1.43 13.45 -7.50
N TRP A 122 -1.28 12.48 -8.40
CA TRP A 122 -1.22 11.05 -8.08
C TRP A 122 0.01 10.69 -7.25
N THR A 123 1.19 11.20 -7.64
CA THR A 123 2.41 11.01 -6.87
C THR A 123 2.28 11.56 -5.45
N ILE A 124 1.70 12.76 -5.30
CA ILE A 124 1.55 13.40 -3.99
C ILE A 124 0.59 12.60 -3.10
N GLU A 125 -0.56 12.18 -3.63
CA GLU A 125 -1.51 11.33 -2.90
C GLU A 125 -0.85 10.02 -2.43
N LEU A 126 -0.09 9.37 -3.31
CA LEU A 126 0.63 8.14 -2.99
C LEU A 126 1.79 8.38 -1.99
N LEU A 127 2.44 9.53 -2.04
CA LEU A 127 3.47 9.91 -1.07
C LEU A 127 2.89 10.05 0.34
N PHE A 128 1.74 10.73 0.48
CA PHE A 128 1.04 10.81 1.77
C PHE A 128 0.59 9.44 2.26
N HIS A 129 0.10 8.59 1.36
CA HIS A 129 -0.22 7.19 1.67
C HIS A 129 1.01 6.47 2.25
N HIS A 130 2.16 6.49 1.56
CA HIS A 130 3.38 5.83 2.04
C HIS A 130 3.86 6.39 3.37
N ALA A 131 3.89 7.73 3.52
CA ALA A 131 4.29 8.36 4.77
C ALA A 131 3.41 7.94 5.95
N ALA A 132 2.09 7.94 5.76
CA ALA A 132 1.13 7.50 6.78
C ALA A 132 1.28 6.00 7.11
N SER A 133 1.46 5.14 6.11
CA SER A 133 1.67 3.70 6.30
C SER A 133 2.95 3.42 7.07
N ILE A 134 4.07 4.07 6.69
CA ILE A 134 5.35 3.93 7.40
C ILE A 134 5.22 4.38 8.85
N PHE A 135 4.58 5.54 9.08
CA PHE A 135 4.38 6.06 10.43
C PHE A 135 3.54 5.12 11.31
N ALA A 136 2.44 4.58 10.77
CA ALA A 136 1.59 3.64 11.47
C ALA A 136 2.33 2.33 11.79
N PHE A 137 3.08 1.78 10.83
CA PHE A 137 3.85 0.55 11.03
C PHE A 137 5.00 0.74 12.01
N ALA A 138 5.76 1.82 11.91
CA ALA A 138 6.82 2.13 12.86
C ALA A 138 6.26 2.30 14.29
N SER A 139 5.08 2.91 14.43
CA SER A 139 4.42 3.08 15.73
C SER A 139 4.00 1.77 16.38
N ALA A 140 3.77 0.70 15.61
CA ALA A 140 3.49 -0.63 16.12
C ALA A 140 4.78 -1.46 16.33
N VAL A 141 5.68 -1.41 15.34
CA VAL A 141 6.91 -2.21 15.31
C VAL A 141 7.88 -1.78 16.41
N LEU A 142 8.14 -0.49 16.61
CA LEU A 142 9.14 -0.01 17.58
C LEU A 142 8.81 -0.35 19.06
N PRO A 143 7.56 -0.25 19.54
CA PRO A 143 7.21 -0.64 20.90
C PRO A 143 6.90 -2.14 21.06
N HIS A 144 6.99 -2.94 20.00
CA HIS A 144 6.56 -4.36 19.99
C HIS A 144 5.08 -4.54 20.38
N LYS A 145 4.20 -3.67 19.86
CA LYS A 145 2.76 -3.68 20.13
C LYS A 145 1.96 -3.59 18.85
N PHE A 146 0.71 -4.05 18.85
CA PHE A 146 -0.20 -3.90 17.71
C PHE A 146 0.28 -4.58 16.42
N ILE A 147 1.13 -5.61 16.51
CA ILE A 147 1.59 -6.34 15.32
C ILE A 147 0.41 -6.91 14.53
N PRO A 148 -0.59 -7.59 15.14
CA PRO A 148 -1.78 -8.03 14.41
C PRO A 148 -2.57 -6.88 13.74
N TYR A 149 -2.55 -5.68 14.32
CA TYR A 149 -3.18 -4.50 13.71
C TYR A 149 -2.48 -4.09 12.40
N THR A 150 -1.14 -4.20 12.33
CA THR A 150 -0.39 -3.97 11.08
C THR A 150 -0.73 -5.02 10.03
N TYR A 151 -1.01 -6.26 10.44
CA TYR A 151 -1.45 -7.31 9.52
C TYR A 151 -2.83 -7.00 8.94
N TRP A 152 -3.78 -6.52 9.74
CA TRP A 152 -5.05 -6.01 9.20
C TRP A 152 -4.81 -4.93 8.16
N ALA A 153 -3.91 -3.97 8.41
CA ALA A 153 -3.60 -2.94 7.41
C ALA A 153 -3.02 -3.55 6.12
N LEU A 154 -2.12 -4.53 6.24
CA LEU A 154 -1.52 -5.23 5.10
C LEU A 154 -2.49 -6.15 4.34
N LEU A 155 -3.66 -6.52 4.91
CA LEU A 155 -4.69 -7.22 4.15
C LEU A 155 -5.19 -6.39 2.96
N MET A 156 -5.13 -5.05 3.05
CA MET A 156 -5.47 -4.15 1.94
C MET A 156 -4.63 -4.40 0.68
N GLU A 157 -3.43 -4.97 0.83
CA GLU A 157 -2.54 -5.29 -0.28
C GLU A 157 -3.08 -6.40 -1.18
N ILE A 158 -3.97 -7.26 -0.68
CA ILE A 158 -4.64 -8.27 -1.51
C ILE A 158 -5.40 -7.60 -2.65
N ASN A 159 -6.10 -6.49 -2.37
CA ASN A 159 -6.75 -5.72 -3.42
C ASN A 159 -5.70 -5.02 -4.32
N SER A 160 -4.62 -4.48 -3.74
CA SER A 160 -3.54 -3.83 -4.52
C SER A 160 -2.98 -4.73 -5.62
N ILE A 161 -2.87 -6.05 -5.40
CA ILE A 161 -2.46 -7.02 -6.43
C ILE A 161 -3.32 -6.86 -7.69
N PHE A 162 -4.65 -6.95 -7.55
CA PHE A 162 -5.57 -6.87 -8.67
C PHE A 162 -5.61 -5.47 -9.29
N LEU A 163 -5.50 -4.42 -8.46
CA LEU A 163 -5.45 -3.04 -8.91
C LEU A 163 -4.23 -2.77 -9.80
N HIS A 164 -3.06 -3.30 -9.41
CA HIS A 164 -1.83 -3.14 -10.18
C HIS A 164 -1.80 -4.03 -11.42
N LEU A 165 -2.26 -5.28 -11.34
CA LEU A 165 -2.41 -6.17 -12.51
C LEU A 165 -3.35 -5.56 -13.56
N ARG A 166 -4.49 -5.00 -13.11
CA ARG A 166 -5.40 -4.23 -13.97
C ARG A 166 -4.68 -3.08 -14.66
N SER A 167 -3.93 -2.28 -13.90
CA SER A 167 -3.18 -1.14 -14.43
C SER A 167 -2.10 -1.57 -15.46
N LEU A 168 -1.39 -2.67 -15.19
CA LEU A 168 -0.42 -3.25 -16.13
C LEU A 168 -1.11 -3.67 -17.45
N MET A 169 -2.26 -4.33 -17.38
CA MET A 169 -3.02 -4.72 -18.58
C MET A 169 -3.54 -3.52 -19.38
N GLN A 170 -3.89 -2.43 -18.71
CA GLN A 170 -4.32 -1.20 -19.38
C GLN A 170 -3.16 -0.53 -20.12
N ILE A 171 -2.00 -0.37 -19.47
CA ILE A 171 -0.84 0.31 -20.08
C ILE A 171 -0.27 -0.48 -21.25
N THR A 172 -0.26 -1.82 -21.15
CA THR A 172 0.25 -2.72 -22.21
C THR A 172 -0.74 -2.96 -23.35
N GLY A 173 -1.99 -2.49 -23.24
CA GLY A 173 -3.06 -2.80 -24.20
C GLY A 173 -3.62 -4.23 -24.10
N TYR A 174 -3.14 -5.05 -23.16
CA TYR A 174 -3.65 -6.40 -22.91
C TYR A 174 -5.10 -6.42 -22.43
N SER A 175 -5.61 -5.30 -21.91
CA SER A 175 -7.02 -5.10 -21.62
C SER A 175 -7.93 -5.34 -22.83
N VAL A 176 -7.46 -4.99 -24.04
CA VAL A 176 -8.18 -5.20 -25.30
C VAL A 176 -7.88 -6.60 -25.86
N LEU A 177 -6.60 -7.00 -25.88
CA LEU A 177 -6.16 -8.29 -26.45
C LEU A 177 -6.69 -9.51 -25.67
N ARG A 178 -6.82 -9.39 -24.35
CA ARG A 178 -7.25 -10.46 -23.43
C ARG A 178 -8.45 -9.99 -22.60
N GLN A 179 -9.48 -9.51 -23.30
CA GLN A 179 -10.67 -8.91 -22.68
C GLN A 179 -11.36 -9.80 -21.63
N SER A 180 -11.45 -11.12 -21.84
CA SER A 180 -12.04 -12.04 -20.86
C SER A 180 -11.28 -12.04 -19.53
N LEU A 181 -9.95 -12.19 -19.59
CA LEU A 181 -9.06 -12.14 -18.43
C LEU A 181 -9.13 -10.76 -17.75
N PHE A 182 -9.16 -9.69 -18.54
CA PHE A 182 -9.28 -8.34 -18.01
C PHE A 182 -10.59 -8.13 -17.24
N ARG A 183 -11.72 -8.63 -17.75
CA ARG A 183 -13.02 -8.58 -17.04
C ARG A 183 -12.99 -9.35 -15.72
N ILE A 184 -12.34 -10.52 -15.68
CA ILE A 184 -12.15 -11.27 -14.43
C ILE A 184 -11.34 -10.43 -13.43
N ILE A 185 -10.23 -9.84 -13.86
CA ILE A 185 -9.40 -9.00 -12.99
C ILE A 185 -10.16 -7.76 -12.51
N GLN A 186 -10.96 -7.11 -13.35
CA GLN A 186 -11.81 -5.98 -12.94
C GLN A 186 -12.82 -6.41 -11.88
N LEU A 187 -13.54 -7.52 -12.10
CA LEU A 187 -14.52 -8.03 -11.14
C LEU A 187 -13.86 -8.40 -9.81
N THR A 188 -12.77 -9.16 -9.85
CA THR A 188 -12.02 -9.54 -8.64
C THR A 188 -11.46 -8.30 -7.94
N ASN A 189 -10.98 -7.30 -8.68
CA ASN A 189 -10.57 -6.03 -8.12
C ASN A 189 -11.72 -5.35 -7.35
N ILE A 190 -12.92 -5.24 -7.91
CA ILE A 190 -14.07 -4.63 -7.21
C ILE A 190 -14.43 -5.42 -5.94
N VAL A 191 -14.56 -6.74 -6.05
CA VAL A 191 -14.92 -7.60 -4.91
C VAL A 191 -13.89 -7.49 -3.78
N THR A 192 -12.60 -7.63 -4.12
CA THR A 192 -11.51 -7.54 -3.13
C THR A 192 -11.38 -6.12 -2.58
N PHE A 193 -11.73 -5.08 -3.33
CA PHE A 193 -11.71 -3.69 -2.83
C PHE A 193 -12.70 -3.54 -1.68
N VAL A 194 -13.94 -4.01 -1.86
CA VAL A 194 -14.97 -3.92 -0.82
C VAL A 194 -14.58 -4.72 0.42
N ILE A 195 -14.10 -5.95 0.25
CA ILE A 195 -13.74 -6.82 1.37
C ILE A 195 -12.47 -6.31 2.07
N PHE A 196 -11.36 -6.23 1.35
CA PHE A 196 -10.05 -6.01 1.97
C PHE A 196 -9.71 -4.55 2.21
N ARG A 197 -10.41 -3.59 1.58
CA ARG A 197 -10.25 -2.17 1.92
C ARG A 197 -11.36 -1.69 2.83
N PHE A 198 -12.62 -1.72 2.38
CA PHE A 198 -13.69 -1.12 3.19
C PHE A 198 -14.01 -1.93 4.44
N ALA A 199 -14.27 -3.23 4.35
CA ALA A 199 -14.64 -4.02 5.52
C ALA A 199 -13.49 -4.11 6.54
N VAL A 200 -12.25 -4.28 6.08
CA VAL A 200 -11.06 -4.28 6.96
C VAL A 200 -10.84 -2.93 7.66
N GLN A 201 -10.98 -1.79 6.96
CA GLN A 201 -10.85 -0.48 7.62
C GLN A 201 -11.97 -0.22 8.63
N ILE A 202 -13.21 -0.61 8.30
CA ILE A 202 -14.33 -0.52 9.24
C ILE A 202 -14.04 -1.36 10.48
N TRP A 203 -13.52 -2.58 10.30
CA TRP A 203 -13.08 -3.44 11.39
C TRP A 203 -12.00 -2.76 12.26
N GLN A 204 -10.95 -2.22 11.65
CA GLN A 204 -9.86 -1.54 12.36
C GLN A 204 -10.36 -0.37 13.20
N ILE A 205 -11.20 0.50 12.63
CA ILE A 205 -11.77 1.66 13.32
C ILE A 205 -12.70 1.22 14.44
N ASN A 206 -13.55 0.22 14.20
CA ASN A 206 -14.46 -0.31 15.21
C ASN A 206 -13.70 -0.95 16.38
N TRP A 207 -12.68 -1.76 16.09
CA TRP A 207 -11.83 -2.36 17.12
C TRP A 207 -11.11 -1.28 17.95
N ALA A 208 -10.58 -0.25 17.29
CA ALA A 208 -9.93 0.87 17.97
C ALA A 208 -10.93 1.63 18.86
N TRP A 209 -12.17 1.81 18.42
CA TRP A 209 -13.23 2.41 19.22
C TRP A 209 -13.59 1.60 20.45
N ILE A 210 -13.73 0.28 20.34
CA ILE A 210 -14.04 -0.57 21.49
C ILE A 210 -12.87 -0.58 22.50
N ASN A 211 -11.63 -0.56 22.01
CA ASN A 211 -10.44 -0.74 22.83
C ASN A 211 -9.69 0.57 23.18
N HIS A 212 -10.18 1.75 22.80
CA HIS A 212 -9.45 3.03 22.92
C HIS A 212 -8.92 3.37 24.32
N ARG A 213 -9.55 2.81 25.38
CA ARG A 213 -9.11 3.02 26.79
C ARG A 213 -7.96 2.11 27.22
N ARG A 214 -7.61 1.11 26.41
CA ARG A 214 -6.57 0.11 26.72
C ARG A 214 -5.18 0.50 26.25
N PHE A 215 -5.03 1.68 25.64
CA PHE A 215 -3.76 2.18 25.13
C PHE A 215 -3.75 3.71 25.10
N HIS A 216 -2.55 4.27 24.94
CA HIS A 216 -2.29 5.70 24.93
C HIS A 216 -3.06 6.42 23.83
N ILE A 217 -3.47 7.67 24.10
CA ILE A 217 -4.20 8.52 23.15
C ILE A 217 -3.49 8.70 21.81
N PHE A 218 -2.16 8.56 21.78
CA PHE A 218 -1.36 8.56 20.56
C PHE A 218 -1.75 7.44 19.59
N TYR A 219 -1.85 6.19 20.06
CA TYR A 219 -2.26 5.05 19.23
C TYR A 219 -3.73 5.17 18.81
N THR A 220 -4.58 5.68 19.70
CA THR A 220 -5.97 6.04 19.40
C THR A 220 -6.02 7.06 18.26
N GLY A 221 -5.20 8.11 18.32
CA GLY A 221 -5.07 9.12 17.27
C GLY A 221 -4.65 8.52 15.93
N ILE A 222 -3.64 7.64 15.92
CA ILE A 222 -3.22 6.91 14.70
C ILE A 222 -4.38 6.10 14.12
N ALA A 223 -5.09 5.35 14.96
CA ALA A 223 -6.17 4.49 14.49
C ALA A 223 -7.33 5.29 13.89
N PHE A 224 -7.75 6.39 14.53
CA PHE A 224 -8.87 7.20 14.05
C PHE A 224 -8.50 8.17 12.93
N ILE A 225 -7.47 8.98 13.11
CA ILE A 225 -7.05 9.98 12.11
C ILE A 225 -6.46 9.27 10.90
N GLY A 226 -5.59 8.29 11.12
CA GLY A 226 -5.05 7.44 10.06
C GLY A 226 -6.15 6.62 9.38
N GLY A 227 -7.03 5.98 10.14
CA GLY A 227 -8.17 5.24 9.60
C GLY A 227 -9.09 6.09 8.72
N ALA A 228 -9.44 7.30 9.16
CA ALA A 228 -10.23 8.24 8.38
C ALA A 228 -9.50 8.70 7.10
N PHE A 229 -8.21 9.01 7.21
CA PHE A 229 -7.35 9.37 6.07
C PHE A 229 -7.33 8.27 5.01
N PHE A 230 -7.05 7.03 5.40
CA PHE A 230 -7.03 5.89 4.48
C PHE A 230 -8.42 5.61 3.90
N LEU A 231 -9.49 5.80 4.67
CA LEU A 231 -10.85 5.59 4.18
C LEU A 231 -11.22 6.59 3.09
N ILE A 232 -10.83 7.87 3.24
CA ILE A 232 -11.03 8.91 2.24
C ILE A 232 -10.24 8.59 0.96
N ILE A 233 -8.95 8.25 1.07
CA ILE A 233 -8.14 7.84 -0.09
C ILE A 233 -8.76 6.64 -0.79
N ASN A 234 -9.19 5.64 -0.02
CA ASN A 234 -9.83 4.44 -0.57
C ASN A 234 -11.16 4.74 -1.25
N MET A 235 -11.95 5.68 -0.73
CA MET A 235 -13.18 6.14 -1.37
C MET A 235 -12.89 6.82 -2.73
N ILE A 236 -11.93 7.74 -2.74
CA ILE A 236 -11.50 8.43 -3.98
C ILE A 236 -11.01 7.40 -5.00
N LEU A 237 -10.13 6.48 -4.58
CA LEU A 237 -9.58 5.44 -5.44
C LEU A 237 -10.68 4.53 -5.98
N PHE A 238 -11.66 4.14 -5.16
CA PHE A 238 -12.78 3.31 -5.58
C PHE A 238 -13.61 3.99 -6.66
N ILE A 239 -13.95 5.27 -6.47
CA ILE A 239 -14.68 6.08 -7.45
C ILE A 239 -13.90 6.18 -8.78
N ARG A 240 -12.58 6.35 -8.73
CA ARG A 240 -11.71 6.37 -9.92
C ARG A 240 -11.67 5.02 -10.64
N VAL A 241 -11.66 3.91 -9.89
CA VAL A 241 -11.74 2.55 -10.46
C VAL A 241 -13.08 2.36 -11.17
N LEU A 242 -14.20 2.69 -10.51
CA LEU A 242 -15.54 2.57 -11.11
C LEU A 242 -15.68 3.43 -12.37
N ALA A 243 -15.18 4.66 -12.35
CA ALA A 243 -15.15 5.53 -13.53
C ALA A 243 -14.34 4.92 -14.68
N SER A 244 -13.14 4.39 -14.37
CA SER A 244 -12.25 3.83 -15.38
C SER A 244 -12.76 2.51 -15.96
N ASP A 245 -13.58 1.76 -15.22
CA ASP A 245 -14.22 0.52 -15.68
C ASP A 245 -15.56 0.77 -16.39
N GLY A 246 -16.03 2.02 -16.44
CA GLY A 246 -17.24 2.42 -17.15
C GLY A 246 -18.54 2.33 -16.34
N TYR A 247 -18.47 1.97 -15.05
CA TYR A 247 -19.65 1.89 -14.17
C TYR A 247 -20.31 3.25 -13.91
N LEU A 248 -19.59 4.36 -14.07
CA LEU A 248 -20.10 5.73 -13.90
C LEU A 248 -20.47 6.42 -15.23
N GLY A 249 -20.60 5.65 -16.31
CA GLY A 249 -20.87 6.16 -17.65
C GLY A 249 -19.73 7.00 -18.24
N GLU A 250 -19.98 7.59 -19.41
CA GLU A 250 -18.95 8.36 -20.14
C GLU A 250 -18.53 9.64 -19.43
N PHE A 251 -19.48 10.31 -18.77
CA PHE A 251 -19.22 11.52 -18.00
C PHE A 251 -18.25 11.27 -16.85
N GLY A 252 -18.49 10.19 -16.09
CA GLY A 252 -17.59 9.75 -15.04
C GLY A 252 -16.21 9.39 -15.59
N ARG A 253 -16.14 8.66 -16.70
CA ARG A 253 -14.86 8.31 -17.35
C ARG A 253 -14.02 9.54 -17.73
N GLN A 254 -14.63 10.61 -18.24
CA GLN A 254 -13.89 11.81 -18.66
C GLN A 254 -13.42 12.68 -17.48
N HIS A 255 -14.26 12.88 -16.46
CA HIS A 255 -13.96 13.81 -15.36
C HIS A 255 -13.26 13.15 -14.17
N VAL A 256 -13.53 11.86 -13.95
CA VAL A 256 -13.08 11.13 -12.75
C VAL A 256 -11.92 10.20 -13.07
N ALA A 257 -11.92 9.52 -14.23
CA ALA A 257 -10.79 8.71 -14.64
C ALA A 257 -9.68 9.60 -15.22
N ILE A 258 -8.96 10.31 -14.34
CA ILE A 258 -7.80 11.12 -14.74
C ILE A 258 -6.72 10.18 -15.29
N GLY A 259 -6.57 10.11 -16.60
CA GLY A 259 -5.54 9.31 -17.26
C GLY A 259 -4.14 9.81 -16.89
N ARG A 260 -3.43 9.07 -16.02
CA ARG A 260 -2.04 9.39 -15.65
C ARG A 260 -1.08 9.38 -16.87
N ASP A 261 -1.41 8.62 -17.92
CA ASP A 261 -0.62 8.57 -19.17
C ASP A 261 -0.88 9.74 -20.12
N SER A 262 -2.05 10.40 -20.06
CA SER A 262 -2.37 11.53 -20.94
C SER A 262 -1.84 12.87 -20.42
N GLN A 263 -1.45 12.97 -19.15
CA GLN A 263 -1.01 14.25 -18.57
C GLN A 263 0.35 14.75 -19.10
N LYS A 264 1.25 13.87 -19.58
CA LYS A 264 2.48 14.32 -20.25
C LYS A 264 2.31 14.63 -21.72
N SER A 265 1.34 14.05 -22.42
CA SER A 265 1.08 14.45 -23.82
C SER A 265 0.63 15.91 -23.86
N VAL A 266 -0.23 16.35 -22.93
CA VAL A 266 -0.69 17.74 -22.86
C VAL A 266 0.45 18.74 -22.62
N ARG A 267 1.39 18.45 -21.69
CA ARG A 267 2.54 19.35 -21.44
C ARG A 267 3.52 19.41 -22.62
N ILE A 268 3.71 18.32 -23.36
CA ILE A 268 4.54 18.36 -24.58
C ILE A 268 3.83 19.17 -25.66
N THR A 269 2.51 19.05 -25.79
CA THR A 269 1.74 19.84 -26.77
C THR A 269 1.72 21.34 -26.43
N GLU A 270 1.64 21.71 -25.14
CA GLU A 270 1.73 23.11 -24.70
C GLU A 270 3.15 23.68 -24.86
N ALA A 271 4.19 22.90 -24.55
CA ALA A 271 5.57 23.32 -24.77
C ALA A 271 5.90 23.50 -26.26
N MET A 272 5.32 22.67 -27.14
CA MET A 272 5.45 22.81 -28.60
C MET A 272 4.58 23.92 -29.19
N LYS A 273 3.50 24.34 -28.51
CA LYS A 273 2.69 25.49 -28.93
C LYS A 273 3.30 26.83 -28.54
N ASN A 274 4.13 26.84 -27.50
CA ASN A 274 4.77 28.05 -26.98
C ASN A 274 6.24 28.21 -27.43
N SER A 275 6.72 27.36 -28.34
CA SER A 275 8.00 27.50 -29.06
C SER A 275 7.75 27.85 -30.51
#